data_AF-A0A2N0WA80-F1
#
_entry.id   AF-A0A2N0WA80-F1
#
_cell.length_a   1.000
_cell.length_b   1.000
_cell.length_c   1.000
_cell.angle_alpha   90.00
_cell.angle_beta   90.00
_cell.angle_gamma   90.00
#
_symmetry.space_group_name_H-M   'P 1'
#
loop_
_entity.id
_entity.type
_entity.pdbx_description
1 polymer ?
#
loop_
_entity_poly.entity_id
_entity_poly.type
_entity_poly.pdbx_seq_one_letter_code
_entity_poly.pdbx_strand_id
1 'polypeptide(L)'
;MPVNQSGTVKTNPKRGSVAACSMVGIVPITFKELWDNYYADKTPPYNINGQAPKGFENQCAIRMSVTLHKVGIKMTTFSQNNIKPEGKAPTLGRIVLNNKATATRANEMAVWLQTRPVCGIGPAILITGRDWQSKIKGKTGIIFFGEYWERDDESADAASGGHIDLWNKSKLTDNWTVFWRFTIGISSMSLGPYSYADYGKAKRILFFEVK
;
A
#
# COMPACT_ATOMS: atom_id res chain seq x y z
N MET A 1 -19.62 4.04 -3.67
CA MET A 1 -20.32 2.78 -3.36
C MET A 1 -19.29 1.66 -3.47
N PRO A 2 -19.35 0.58 -2.66
CA PRO A 2 -18.40 -0.52 -2.81
C PRO A 2 -18.50 -1.13 -4.21
N VAL A 3 -17.37 -1.32 -4.90
CA VAL A 3 -17.36 -1.98 -6.21
C VAL A 3 -17.33 -3.50 -6.02
N ASN A 4 -18.03 -4.23 -6.90
CA ASN A 4 -17.86 -5.68 -6.99
C ASN A 4 -16.66 -5.98 -7.89
N GLN A 5 -15.63 -6.58 -7.30
CA GLN A 5 -14.38 -6.94 -7.98
C GLN A 5 -14.23 -8.45 -8.14
N SER A 6 -15.33 -9.09 -8.50
CA SER A 6 -15.39 -10.49 -8.88
C SER A 6 -16.05 -10.64 -10.25
N GLY A 7 -15.57 -11.60 -11.03
CA GLY A 7 -16.08 -11.89 -12.37
C GLY A 7 -15.60 -13.27 -12.80
N THR A 8 -16.38 -13.93 -13.65
CA THR A 8 -16.04 -15.25 -14.20
C THR A 8 -15.47 -15.05 -15.60
N VAL A 9 -14.32 -15.68 -15.88
CA VAL A 9 -13.67 -15.62 -17.18
C VAL A 9 -13.67 -17.00 -17.80
N LYS A 10 -14.11 -17.12 -19.06
CA LYS A 10 -13.95 -18.35 -19.82
C LYS A 10 -12.49 -18.46 -20.27
N THR A 11 -11.80 -19.51 -19.84
CA THR A 11 -10.41 -19.77 -20.25
C THR A 11 -10.36 -20.28 -21.69
N ASN A 12 -9.17 -20.19 -22.30
CA ASN A 12 -8.91 -20.75 -23.62
C ASN A 12 -7.48 -21.33 -23.68
N PRO A 13 -7.15 -22.19 -24.67
CA PRO A 13 -5.84 -22.83 -24.77
C PRO A 13 -4.68 -21.89 -25.13
N LYS A 14 -4.94 -20.64 -25.52
CA LYS A 14 -3.90 -19.69 -25.91
C LYS A 14 -3.15 -19.20 -24.67
N ARG A 15 -1.89 -19.61 -24.57
CA ARG A 15 -0.96 -19.18 -23.52
C ARG A 15 -0.84 -17.64 -23.50
N GLY A 16 -0.88 -17.07 -22.31
CA GLY A 16 -0.73 -15.62 -22.11
C GLY A 16 -1.98 -14.79 -22.44
N SER A 17 -3.14 -15.42 -22.60
CA SER A 17 -4.41 -14.68 -22.77
C SER A 17 -4.68 -13.78 -21.56
N VAL A 18 -5.05 -12.53 -21.83
CA VAL A 18 -5.41 -11.52 -20.82
C VAL A 18 -6.85 -11.06 -21.08
N ALA A 19 -7.66 -11.02 -20.04
CA ALA A 19 -8.99 -10.42 -20.08
C ALA A 19 -8.95 -9.05 -19.40
N ALA A 20 -9.50 -8.03 -20.05
CA ALA A 20 -9.71 -6.74 -19.40
C ALA A 20 -10.86 -6.84 -18.39
N CYS A 21 -10.80 -6.06 -17.30
CA CYS A 21 -11.85 -6.05 -16.27
C CYS A 21 -13.24 -5.75 -16.84
N SER A 22 -13.31 -4.84 -17.82
CA SER A 22 -14.55 -4.52 -18.52
C SER A 22 -15.14 -5.70 -19.31
N MET A 23 -14.30 -6.61 -19.83
CA MET A 23 -14.76 -7.79 -20.57
C MET A 23 -15.49 -8.80 -19.68
N VAL A 24 -15.30 -8.71 -18.35
CA VAL A 24 -15.85 -9.65 -17.36
C VAL A 24 -16.79 -8.94 -16.38
N GLY A 25 -17.25 -7.74 -16.73
CA GLY A 25 -18.21 -6.97 -15.95
C GLY A 25 -17.65 -6.39 -14.63
N ILE A 26 -16.34 -6.39 -14.43
CA ILE A 26 -15.72 -5.81 -13.24
C ILE A 26 -15.55 -4.31 -13.43
N VAL A 27 -16.19 -3.53 -12.55
CA VAL A 27 -16.05 -2.08 -12.49
C VAL A 27 -14.72 -1.73 -11.82
N PRO A 28 -13.77 -1.07 -12.51
CA PRO A 28 -12.50 -0.65 -11.92
C PRO A 28 -12.73 0.36 -10.79
N ILE A 29 -11.91 0.29 -9.73
CA ILE A 29 -11.88 1.36 -8.72
C ILE A 29 -11.27 2.63 -9.32
N THR A 30 -11.67 3.77 -8.77
CA THR A 30 -11.10 5.07 -9.07
C THR A 30 -10.23 5.59 -7.93
N PHE A 31 -9.33 6.52 -8.23
CA PHE A 31 -8.52 7.18 -7.22
C PHE A 31 -9.38 8.00 -6.27
N LYS A 32 -10.43 8.64 -6.78
CA LYS A 32 -11.39 9.39 -5.95
C LYS A 32 -12.03 8.49 -4.89
N GLU A 33 -12.45 7.28 -5.25
CA GLU A 33 -13.00 6.33 -4.29
C GLU A 33 -11.98 5.93 -3.22
N LEU A 34 -10.73 5.67 -3.61
CA LEU A 34 -9.66 5.38 -2.64
C LEU A 34 -9.42 6.57 -1.70
N TRP A 35 -9.30 7.77 -2.26
CA TRP A 35 -8.97 8.98 -1.51
C TRP A 35 -10.08 9.37 -0.53
N ASP A 36 -11.33 9.39 -0.98
CA ASP A 36 -12.49 9.73 -0.15
C ASP A 36 -12.73 8.70 0.98
N ASN A 37 -12.32 7.44 0.77
CA ASN A 37 -12.52 6.37 1.75
C ASN A 37 -11.26 6.06 2.56
N TYR A 38 -10.17 6.81 2.38
CA TYR A 38 -8.92 6.54 3.07
C TYR A 38 -9.13 6.57 4.59
N TYR A 39 -8.64 5.54 5.29
CA TYR A 39 -8.78 5.45 6.74
C TYR A 39 -7.81 6.44 7.41
N ALA A 40 -8.29 7.67 7.64
CA ALA A 40 -7.54 8.79 8.22
C ALA A 40 -7.77 8.99 9.73
N ASP A 41 -8.61 8.17 10.37
CA ASP A 41 -8.96 8.34 11.78
C ASP A 41 -7.74 8.24 12.69
N LYS A 42 -7.75 9.02 13.78
CA LYS A 42 -6.70 9.00 14.81
C LYS A 42 -6.59 7.62 15.45
N THR A 43 -7.74 6.99 15.73
CA THR A 43 -7.79 5.63 16.27
C THR A 43 -7.29 4.63 15.23
N PRO A 44 -6.25 3.82 15.53
CA PRO A 44 -5.74 2.83 14.59
C PRO A 44 -6.83 1.83 14.19
N PRO A 45 -6.88 1.41 12.92
CA PRO A 45 -7.89 0.45 12.46
C PRO A 45 -7.75 -0.91 13.16
N TYR A 46 -6.52 -1.39 13.37
CA TYR A 46 -6.25 -2.51 14.25
C TYR A 46 -5.78 -1.97 15.60
N ASN A 47 -6.66 -2.04 16.61
CA ASN A 47 -6.42 -1.50 17.94
C ASN A 47 -6.89 -2.44 19.05
N ILE A 48 -6.27 -2.30 20.22
CA ILE A 48 -6.76 -2.81 21.50
C ILE A 48 -6.99 -1.57 22.38
N ASN A 49 -8.23 -1.34 22.81
CA ASN A 49 -8.61 -0.19 23.61
C ASN A 49 -8.21 1.17 23.00
N GLY A 50 -8.36 1.30 21.67
CA GLY A 50 -8.06 2.53 20.94
C GLY A 50 -6.58 2.77 20.65
N GLN A 51 -5.69 1.86 21.05
CA GLN A 51 -4.25 1.95 20.81
C GLN A 51 -3.75 0.84 19.88
N ALA A 52 -2.70 1.13 19.10
CA ALA A 52 -2.06 0.14 18.26
C ALA A 52 -1.44 -0.97 19.15
N PRO A 53 -1.70 -2.26 18.88
CA PRO A 53 -1.08 -3.34 19.63
C PRO A 53 0.44 -3.35 19.41
N LYS A 54 1.18 -3.88 20.39
CA LYS A 54 2.64 -4.05 20.30
C LYS A 54 3.01 -4.86 19.03
N GLY A 55 3.99 -4.38 18.28
CA GLY A 55 4.41 -4.95 16.98
C GLY A 55 3.53 -4.53 15.79
N PHE A 56 2.50 -3.71 16.01
CA PHE A 56 1.60 -3.16 15.00
C PHE A 56 1.47 -1.64 15.11
N GLU A 57 2.51 -0.97 15.60
CA GLU A 57 2.60 0.49 15.67
C GLU A 57 2.47 1.09 14.26
N ASN A 58 3.05 0.39 13.27
CA ASN A 58 3.03 0.77 11.86
C ASN A 58 1.80 0.25 11.13
N GLN A 59 0.79 1.11 11.00
CA GLN A 59 -0.52 0.73 10.47
C GLN A 59 -0.72 1.12 8.99
N CYS A 60 0.31 1.56 8.25
CA CYS A 60 0.16 2.04 6.87
C CYS A 60 -0.48 1.01 5.94
N ALA A 61 0.03 -0.23 5.94
CA ALA A 61 -0.54 -1.34 5.17
C ALA A 61 -1.95 -1.74 5.65
N ILE A 62 -2.21 -1.66 6.96
CA ILE A 62 -3.53 -1.97 7.54
C ILE A 62 -4.55 -0.91 7.12
N ARG A 63 -4.18 0.38 7.14
CA ARG A 63 -5.03 1.49 6.70
C ARG A 63 -5.31 1.43 5.20
N MET A 64 -4.31 1.10 4.39
CA MET A 64 -4.53 0.85 2.97
C MET A 64 -5.47 -0.36 2.76
N SER A 65 -5.29 -1.44 3.53
CA SER A 65 -6.19 -2.61 3.48
C SER A 65 -7.63 -2.25 3.84
N VAL A 66 -7.85 -1.48 4.91
CA VAL A 66 -9.19 -1.02 5.31
C VAL A 66 -9.79 -0.07 4.27
N THR A 67 -8.97 0.78 3.64
CA THR A 67 -9.40 1.64 2.53
C THR A 67 -9.89 0.80 1.35
N LEU A 68 -9.12 -0.23 0.97
CA LEU A 68 -9.50 -1.21 -0.05
C LEU A 68 -10.81 -1.94 0.34
N HIS A 69 -10.96 -2.32 1.61
CA HIS A 69 -12.19 -2.97 2.10
C HIS A 69 -13.42 -2.07 2.01
N LYS A 70 -13.28 -0.75 2.27
CA LYS A 70 -14.36 0.23 2.16
C LYS A 70 -14.85 0.40 0.73
N VAL A 71 -13.94 0.28 -0.25
CA VAL A 71 -14.29 0.31 -1.68
C VAL A 71 -14.65 -1.07 -2.24
N GLY A 72 -14.79 -2.11 -1.41
CA GLY A 72 -15.31 -3.43 -1.81
C GLY A 72 -14.25 -4.50 -2.12
N ILE A 73 -12.97 -4.20 -1.99
CA ILE A 73 -11.88 -5.16 -2.22
C ILE A 73 -11.68 -6.04 -0.97
N LYS A 74 -11.78 -7.36 -1.13
CA LYS A 74 -11.64 -8.32 0.00
C LYS A 74 -10.21 -8.77 0.29
N MET A 75 -9.30 -8.54 -0.66
CA MET A 75 -7.89 -8.96 -0.60
C MET A 75 -7.69 -10.48 -0.38
N THR A 76 -8.60 -11.33 -0.86
CA THR A 76 -8.56 -12.78 -0.62
C THR A 76 -7.28 -13.45 -1.12
N THR A 77 -6.67 -12.92 -2.18
CA THR A 77 -5.41 -13.43 -2.73
C THR A 77 -4.17 -12.99 -1.95
N PHE A 78 -4.30 -12.05 -1.00
CA PHE A 78 -3.23 -11.74 -0.04
C PHE A 78 -3.11 -12.89 0.96
N SER A 79 -2.35 -13.92 0.56
CA SER A 79 -2.20 -15.18 1.28
C SER A 79 -0.83 -15.80 0.95
N GLN A 80 -0.33 -16.68 1.82
CA GLN A 80 0.96 -17.35 1.62
C GLN A 80 1.02 -18.22 0.37
N ASN A 81 -0.13 -18.63 -0.17
CA ASN A 81 -0.20 -19.38 -1.43
C ASN A 81 0.19 -18.52 -2.64
N ASN A 82 0.06 -17.19 -2.55
CA ASN A 82 0.32 -16.26 -3.65
C ASN A 82 1.49 -15.32 -3.37
N ILE A 83 1.73 -14.97 -2.11
CA ILE A 83 2.75 -13.99 -1.69
C ILE A 83 3.66 -14.66 -0.68
N LYS A 84 4.97 -14.62 -0.95
CA LYS A 84 5.98 -15.14 -0.02
C LYS A 84 6.17 -14.16 1.14
N PRO A 85 6.36 -14.67 2.38
CA PRO A 85 6.79 -13.83 3.50
C PRO A 85 8.06 -13.05 3.16
N GLU A 86 8.16 -11.82 3.64
CA GLU A 86 9.34 -11.00 3.45
C GLU A 86 10.55 -11.51 4.27
N GLY A 87 11.74 -11.46 3.65
CA GLY A 87 12.99 -11.79 4.32
C GLY A 87 13.00 -13.20 4.90
N LYS A 88 13.31 -13.30 6.20
CA LYS A 88 13.29 -14.57 6.97
C LYS A 88 12.01 -14.74 7.80
N ALA A 89 10.98 -13.92 7.58
CA ALA A 89 9.76 -14.03 8.36
C ALA A 89 9.12 -15.42 8.17
N PRO A 90 8.68 -16.08 9.25
CA PRO A 90 8.10 -17.43 9.17
C PRO A 90 6.74 -17.43 8.47
N THR A 91 6.03 -16.30 8.50
CA THR A 91 4.69 -16.14 7.95
C THR A 91 4.51 -14.78 7.29
N LEU A 92 3.52 -14.72 6.40
CA LEU A 92 3.08 -13.49 5.75
C LEU A 92 2.50 -12.55 6.82
N GLY A 93 2.87 -11.28 6.77
CA GLY A 93 2.32 -10.20 7.58
C GLY A 93 0.86 -9.96 7.26
N ARG A 94 -0.02 -10.78 7.86
CA ARG A 94 -1.44 -10.82 7.58
C ARG A 94 -2.25 -11.01 8.85
N ILE A 95 -3.30 -10.21 9.00
CA ILE A 95 -4.37 -10.42 9.98
C ILE A 95 -5.73 -10.52 9.26
N VAL A 96 -6.76 -10.89 10.03
CA VAL A 96 -8.16 -10.82 9.58
C VAL A 96 -8.84 -9.73 10.38
N LEU A 97 -9.32 -8.69 9.69
CA LEU A 97 -10.07 -7.59 10.28
C LEU A 97 -11.45 -7.56 9.63
N ASN A 98 -12.52 -7.60 10.43
CA ASN A 98 -13.90 -7.64 9.92
C ASN A 98 -14.13 -8.71 8.85
N ASN A 99 -13.62 -9.92 9.09
CA ASN A 99 -13.68 -11.08 8.17
C ASN A 99 -13.00 -10.86 6.81
N LYS A 100 -12.07 -9.90 6.69
CA LYS A 100 -11.33 -9.62 5.46
C LYS A 100 -9.82 -9.71 5.69
N ALA A 101 -9.12 -10.24 4.69
CA ALA A 101 -7.66 -10.32 4.71
C ALA A 101 -7.07 -8.92 4.75
N THR A 102 -6.11 -8.70 5.64
CA THR A 102 -5.53 -7.39 5.92
C THR A 102 -4.02 -7.52 5.97
N ALA A 103 -3.32 -6.75 5.13
CA ALA A 103 -1.87 -6.71 5.12
C ALA A 103 -1.35 -5.89 6.30
N THR A 104 -0.29 -6.36 6.94
CA THR A 104 0.34 -5.69 8.09
C THR A 104 1.74 -5.17 7.75
N ARG A 105 2.31 -5.58 6.60
CA ARG A 105 3.61 -5.15 6.11
C ARG A 105 3.45 -4.46 4.75
N ALA A 106 4.01 -3.27 4.61
CA ALA A 106 3.90 -2.47 3.37
C ALA A 106 4.60 -3.16 2.18
N ASN A 107 5.75 -3.79 2.41
CA ASN A 107 6.55 -4.42 1.37
C ASN A 107 5.80 -5.60 0.75
N GLU A 108 5.22 -6.47 1.59
CA GLU A 108 4.39 -7.58 1.13
C GLU A 108 3.11 -7.08 0.42
N MET A 109 2.53 -5.97 0.89
CA MET A 109 1.41 -5.33 0.20
C MET A 109 1.80 -4.81 -1.19
N ALA A 110 2.98 -4.21 -1.34
CA ALA A 110 3.49 -3.76 -2.63
C ALA A 110 3.73 -4.95 -3.57
N VAL A 111 4.32 -6.05 -3.08
CA VAL A 111 4.48 -7.30 -3.84
C VAL A 111 3.11 -7.85 -4.28
N TRP A 112 2.11 -7.81 -3.41
CA TRP A 112 0.75 -8.22 -3.77
C TRP A 112 0.16 -7.34 -4.86
N LEU A 113 0.28 -6.01 -4.77
CA LEU A 113 -0.20 -5.09 -5.82
C LEU A 113 0.49 -5.33 -7.17
N GLN A 114 1.75 -5.75 -7.18
CA GLN A 114 2.48 -6.12 -8.41
C GLN A 114 1.86 -7.33 -9.13
N THR A 115 1.16 -8.21 -8.43
CA THR A 115 0.39 -9.33 -9.04
C THR A 115 -0.87 -8.87 -9.76
N ARG A 116 -1.17 -7.56 -9.76
CA ARG A 116 -2.35 -6.92 -10.35
C ARG A 116 -3.69 -7.51 -9.86
N PRO A 117 -3.91 -7.61 -8.53
CA PRO A 117 -5.07 -8.29 -7.96
C PRO A 117 -6.35 -7.45 -7.96
N VAL A 118 -6.27 -6.17 -8.35
CA VAL A 118 -7.38 -5.20 -8.27
C VAL A 118 -7.51 -4.45 -9.59
N CYS A 119 -8.72 -4.46 -10.16
CA CYS A 119 -9.07 -3.70 -11.34
C CYS A 119 -9.15 -2.21 -11.01
N GLY A 120 -8.44 -1.37 -11.77
CA GLY A 120 -8.34 0.08 -11.55
C GLY A 120 -6.97 0.51 -11.01
N ILE A 121 -6.21 -0.44 -10.45
CA ILE A 121 -4.81 -0.22 -10.08
C ILE A 121 -3.91 -0.62 -11.25
N GLY A 122 -3.13 0.34 -11.75
CA GLY A 122 -2.16 0.15 -12.82
C GLY A 122 -0.99 -0.76 -12.43
N PRO A 123 -0.16 -1.17 -13.40
CA PRO A 123 1.06 -1.90 -13.11
C PRO A 123 2.00 -1.05 -12.25
N ALA A 124 2.88 -1.72 -11.49
CA ALA A 124 3.92 -1.04 -10.75
C ALA A 124 4.95 -0.41 -11.70
N ILE A 125 5.33 0.84 -11.40
CA ILE A 125 6.41 1.55 -12.07
C ILE A 125 7.49 1.84 -11.03
N LEU A 126 8.73 1.41 -11.31
CA LEU A 126 9.88 1.74 -10.47
C LEU A 126 10.28 3.19 -10.75
N ILE A 127 10.19 4.04 -9.72
CA ILE A 127 10.45 5.48 -9.84
C ILE A 127 11.59 5.96 -8.94
N THR A 128 12.31 5.05 -8.27
CA THR A 128 13.44 5.34 -7.37
C THR A 128 14.37 6.42 -7.92
N GLY A 129 14.87 7.27 -7.01
CA GLY A 129 15.77 8.37 -7.31
C GLY A 129 15.23 9.69 -6.77
N ARG A 130 16.12 10.68 -6.63
CA ARG A 130 15.75 12.02 -6.11
C ARG A 130 14.70 12.73 -6.97
N ASP A 131 14.55 12.32 -8.22
CA ASP A 131 13.64 12.86 -9.22
C ASP A 131 12.27 12.13 -9.27
N TRP A 132 11.99 11.19 -8.35
CA TRP A 132 10.79 10.35 -8.37
C TRP A 132 9.47 11.13 -8.54
N GLN A 133 9.36 12.32 -7.93
CA GLN A 133 8.17 13.17 -8.05
C GLN A 133 7.93 13.64 -9.49
N SER A 134 9.00 13.92 -10.23
CA SER A 134 8.90 14.33 -11.63
C SER A 134 8.35 13.20 -12.51
N LYS A 135 8.72 11.94 -12.22
CA LYS A 135 8.27 10.74 -12.95
C LYS A 135 6.77 10.49 -12.81
N ILE A 136 6.16 10.99 -11.74
CA ILE A 136 4.73 10.84 -11.47
C ILE A 136 3.96 12.17 -11.49
N LYS A 137 4.54 13.22 -12.09
CA LYS A 137 3.91 14.53 -12.16
C LYS A 137 2.53 14.44 -12.82
N GLY A 138 1.52 14.99 -12.14
CA GLY A 138 0.13 14.98 -12.60
C GLY A 138 -0.60 13.64 -12.45
N LYS A 139 0.06 12.58 -11.97
CA LYS A 139 -0.53 11.27 -11.75
C LYS A 139 -1.05 11.11 -10.33
N THR A 140 -2.09 10.30 -10.19
CA THR A 140 -2.66 9.86 -8.92
C THR A 140 -2.46 8.35 -8.75
N GLY A 141 -2.40 7.87 -7.52
CA GLY A 141 -2.24 6.43 -7.31
C GLY A 141 -1.82 6.03 -5.92
N ILE A 142 -1.37 4.79 -5.81
CA ILE A 142 -0.75 4.24 -4.61
C ILE A 142 0.77 4.35 -4.79
N ILE A 143 1.48 4.76 -3.75
CA ILE A 143 2.93 4.85 -3.74
C ILE A 143 3.49 4.04 -2.57
N PHE A 144 4.55 3.29 -2.84
CA PHE A 144 5.29 2.52 -1.87
C PHE A 144 6.74 3.00 -1.82
N PHE A 145 7.25 3.21 -0.61
CA PHE A 145 8.65 3.51 -0.31
C PHE A 145 9.20 2.32 0.49
N GLY A 146 10.09 1.54 -0.10
CA GLY A 146 10.67 0.35 0.52
C GLY A 146 12.10 0.56 0.98
N GLU A 147 12.46 -0.20 2.01
CA GLU A 147 13.82 -0.28 2.57
C GLU A 147 14.33 1.10 2.96
N TYR A 148 13.45 1.88 3.61
CA TYR A 148 13.68 3.29 3.93
C TYR A 148 14.14 3.52 5.38
N TRP A 149 13.82 2.61 6.31
CA TRP A 149 14.31 2.68 7.69
C TRP A 149 14.56 1.28 8.29
N GLU A 150 15.44 1.25 9.28
CA GLU A 150 15.81 0.09 10.10
C GLU A 150 14.70 -0.24 11.10
N ARG A 151 14.41 -1.53 11.33
CA ARG A 151 13.74 -1.95 12.57
C ARG A 151 14.78 -2.04 13.69
N ASP A 152 14.36 -1.98 14.95
CA ASP A 152 15.26 -2.00 16.13
C ASP A 152 16.27 -3.17 16.15
N ASP A 153 16.00 -4.23 15.38
CA ASP A 153 16.82 -5.44 15.26
C ASP A 153 17.54 -5.60 13.90
N GLU A 154 17.55 -4.58 13.03
CA GLU A 154 18.11 -4.64 11.67
C GLU A 154 19.28 -3.66 11.47
N SER A 155 20.31 -4.08 10.72
CA SER A 155 21.38 -3.17 10.29
C SER A 155 20.91 -2.24 9.15
N ALA A 156 21.59 -1.11 8.94
CA ALA A 156 21.36 -0.18 7.82
C ALA A 156 21.31 -0.87 6.44
N ASP A 157 22.12 -1.92 6.26
CA ASP A 157 22.16 -2.71 5.04
C ASP A 157 20.96 -3.67 4.92
N ALA A 158 20.28 -3.98 6.03
CA ALA A 158 19.15 -4.90 6.15
C ALA A 158 17.78 -4.23 6.38
N ALA A 159 17.70 -2.89 6.31
CA ALA A 159 16.46 -2.12 6.49
C ALA A 159 15.27 -2.73 5.70
N SER A 160 14.31 -3.34 6.39
CA SER A 160 13.10 -3.92 5.80
C SER A 160 11.88 -3.01 5.92
N GLY A 161 11.99 -1.90 6.65
CA GLY A 161 10.91 -0.94 6.85
C GLY A 161 10.48 -0.26 5.55
N GLY A 162 9.18 -0.31 5.24
CA GLY A 162 8.60 0.39 4.11
C GLY A 162 7.24 1.01 4.41
N HIS A 163 6.88 2.03 3.64
CA HIS A 163 5.62 2.78 3.75
C HIS A 163 4.79 2.62 2.49
N ILE A 164 3.48 2.57 2.64
CA ILE A 164 2.54 2.60 1.52
C ILE A 164 1.43 3.61 1.78
N ASP A 165 1.11 4.41 0.77
CA ASP A 165 0.13 5.50 0.87
C ASP A 165 -0.57 5.81 -0.45
N LEU A 166 -1.55 6.72 -0.41
CA LEU A 166 -2.13 7.35 -1.59
C LEU A 166 -1.37 8.64 -1.94
N TRP A 167 -1.21 8.89 -3.24
CA TRP A 167 -0.60 10.09 -3.81
C TRP A 167 -1.62 10.83 -4.68
N ASN A 168 -1.93 12.08 -4.34
CA ASN A 168 -2.95 12.87 -5.03
C ASN A 168 -2.41 13.87 -6.06
N LYS A 169 -1.25 13.58 -6.69
CA LYS A 169 -0.46 14.46 -7.57
C LYS A 169 0.48 15.42 -6.85
N SER A 170 0.21 15.75 -5.59
CA SER A 170 0.94 16.78 -4.85
C SER A 170 1.41 16.34 -3.48
N LYS A 171 0.60 15.53 -2.78
CA LYS A 171 0.88 15.08 -1.43
C LYS A 171 0.43 13.64 -1.16
N LEU A 172 1.02 13.08 -0.11
CA LEU A 172 0.56 11.87 0.56
C LEU A 172 -0.64 12.20 1.46
N THR A 173 -1.30 11.19 2.03
CA THR A 173 -2.35 11.42 3.03
C THR A 173 -1.75 11.98 4.33
N ASP A 174 -2.51 12.80 5.07
CA ASP A 174 -1.99 13.57 6.20
C ASP A 174 -1.53 12.71 7.40
N ASN A 175 -1.89 11.42 7.39
CA ASN A 175 -1.51 10.42 8.37
C ASN A 175 -0.03 9.99 8.29
N TRP A 176 0.64 10.37 7.21
CA TRP A 176 2.09 10.25 7.11
C TRP A 176 2.82 11.02 8.21
N THR A 177 2.35 12.21 8.58
CA THR A 177 2.97 12.99 9.67
C THR A 177 2.87 12.29 11.02
N VAL A 178 1.83 11.46 11.21
CA VAL A 178 1.63 10.63 12.40
C VAL A 178 2.61 9.45 12.34
N PHE A 179 2.75 8.80 11.19
CA PHE A 179 3.74 7.74 10.97
C PHE A 179 5.18 8.19 11.36
N TRP A 180 5.68 9.33 10.87
CA TRP A 180 7.03 9.80 11.23
C TRP A 180 7.23 10.11 12.70
N ARG A 181 6.21 10.72 13.33
CA ARG A 181 6.25 11.08 14.75
C ARG A 181 6.34 9.85 15.65
N PHE A 182 5.59 8.79 15.33
CA PHE A 182 5.49 7.61 16.19
C PHE A 182 6.45 6.49 15.82
N THR A 183 6.83 6.37 14.54
CA THR A 183 7.64 5.24 14.05
C THR A 183 9.13 5.53 14.03
N ILE A 184 9.53 6.78 13.79
CA ILE A 184 10.93 7.13 13.49
C ILE A 184 11.47 8.15 14.50
N GLY A 185 10.70 8.43 15.57
CA GLY A 185 11.11 9.30 16.68
C GLY A 185 11.40 10.75 16.27
N ILE A 186 11.03 11.17 15.06
CA ILE A 186 11.32 12.52 14.55
C ILE A 186 10.24 13.46 15.09
N SER A 187 10.51 14.02 16.27
CA SER A 187 9.60 14.90 17.02
C SER A 187 9.49 16.33 16.46
N SER A 188 10.42 16.76 15.60
CA SER A 188 10.37 18.08 14.95
C SER A 188 10.63 17.98 13.44
N MET A 189 9.58 17.71 12.68
CA MET A 189 9.62 17.86 11.23
C MET A 189 9.03 19.24 10.91
N SER A 190 9.90 20.24 10.70
CA SER A 190 9.51 21.51 10.08
C SER A 190 9.10 21.19 8.64
N LEU A 191 7.83 20.81 8.50
CA LEU A 191 7.23 20.29 7.28
C LEU A 191 6.67 21.43 6.44
N GLY A 192 7.58 22.19 5.83
CA GLY A 192 7.24 22.97 4.65
C GLY A 192 6.93 22.04 3.45
N PRO A 193 6.27 22.56 2.39
CA PRO A 193 5.89 21.79 1.18
C PRO A 193 7.07 21.19 0.37
N TYR A 194 8.30 21.29 0.87
CA TYR A 194 9.54 20.87 0.22
C TYR A 194 10.25 19.66 0.86
N SER A 195 9.68 19.00 1.88
CA SER A 195 10.36 17.90 2.61
C SER A 195 10.41 16.54 1.87
N TYR A 196 10.07 16.48 0.58
CA TYR A 196 10.12 15.24 -0.21
C TYR A 196 11.53 14.75 -0.57
N ALA A 197 12.57 15.56 -0.29
CA ALA A 197 13.96 15.25 -0.56
C ALA A 197 14.50 14.04 0.22
N ASP A 198 13.95 13.75 1.42
CA ASP A 198 14.43 12.62 2.23
C ASP A 198 13.99 11.26 1.66
N TYR A 199 12.78 11.20 1.08
CA TYR A 199 12.19 10.00 0.45
C TYR A 199 13.00 9.49 -0.76
N GLY A 200 13.79 10.36 -1.39
CA GLY A 200 14.70 9.99 -2.46
C GLY A 200 15.82 9.03 -2.01
N LYS A 201 15.99 8.82 -0.70
CA LYS A 201 16.92 7.84 -0.13
C LYS A 201 16.33 6.43 0.00
N ALA A 202 15.03 6.25 -0.21
CA ALA A 202 14.43 4.91 -0.24
C ALA A 202 15.14 4.07 -1.32
N LYS A 203 15.59 2.87 -0.98
CA LYS A 203 16.28 1.98 -1.94
C LYS A 203 15.32 1.57 -3.06
N ARG A 204 14.02 1.61 -2.81
CA ARG A 204 12.98 1.27 -3.80
C ARG A 204 11.74 2.13 -3.65
N ILE A 205 11.30 2.77 -4.74
CA ILE A 205 10.02 3.48 -4.81
C ILE A 205 9.18 2.90 -5.93
N LEU A 206 8.00 2.37 -5.60
CA LEU A 206 7.05 1.83 -6.56
C LEU A 206 5.81 2.72 -6.61
N PHE A 207 5.33 3.01 -7.82
CA PHE A 207 4.09 3.73 -8.04
C PHE A 207 3.10 2.90 -8.84
N PHE A 208 1.86 2.87 -8.38
CA PHE A 208 0.75 2.18 -9.00
C PHE A 208 -0.30 3.22 -9.36
N GLU A 209 -0.35 3.62 -10.63
CA GLU A 209 -1.29 4.64 -11.10
C GLU A 209 -2.74 4.19 -10.90
N VAL A 210 -3.56 5.07 -10.33
CA VAL A 210 -5.02 4.90 -10.22
C VAL A 210 -5.65 6.19 -10.73
N LYS A 211 -6.64 6.07 -11.62
CA LYS A 211 -7.28 7.22 -12.25
C LYS A 211 -8.51 7.69 -11.49
#